data_AF-A0A661HCP7-F1
#
_entry.id   AF-A0A661HCP7-F1
#
_cell.length_a   1.000
_cell.length_b   1.000
_cell.length_c   1.000
_cell.angle_alpha   90.00
_cell.angle_beta   90.00
_cell.angle_gamma   90.00
#
_symmetry.space_group_name_H-M   'P 1'
#
loop_
_entity.id
_entity.type
_entity.pdbx_description
1 polymer ?
#
loop_
_entity_poly.entity_id
_entity_poly.type
_entity_poly.pdbx_seq_one_letter_code
_entity_poly.pdbx_strand_id
1 'polypeptide(L)'
;MTQDVSRTTMASYLQAFASALEARGIDPQSVFDEAGISIGATSDPLKRISETEISPLWIELSRTLPEGGARPYLDYFNCPVRFDCAEDRIAMDSSVMDRKLSGANPDMAQHNDEIVVEYLAQMDRRDIVNRVRRHIIADLASGTLTKQGMADKMHMSPRNLQLKLAAHDTTFQDTLDSTRQNLAAGYIEKSHLAITEIAYLLGFSDASNFTRAFRRWHGVSPRQYRVERNIGESQLR
;
A
#
# COMPACT_ATOMS: atom_id res chain seq x y z
N MET A 1 -2.32 -43.91 -20.82
CA MET A 1 -1.65 -42.77 -21.49
C MET A 1 -1.96 -41.52 -20.69
N THR A 2 -1.08 -41.22 -19.75
CA THR A 2 -1.15 -40.07 -18.85
C THR A 2 -0.67 -38.85 -19.64
N GLN A 3 -1.57 -37.94 -20.00
CA GLN A 3 -1.19 -36.65 -20.59
C GLN A 3 -0.68 -35.75 -19.47
N ASP A 4 0.60 -35.42 -19.57
CA ASP A 4 1.34 -34.50 -18.72
C ASP A 4 0.78 -33.08 -18.92
N VAL A 5 0.14 -32.54 -17.89
CA VAL A 5 -0.55 -31.24 -17.93
C VAL A 5 0.47 -30.15 -17.59
N SER A 6 1.11 -29.58 -18.62
CA SER A 6 1.96 -28.40 -18.46
C SER A 6 1.13 -27.17 -18.08
N ARG A 7 1.45 -26.57 -16.93
CA ARG A 7 0.79 -25.38 -16.38
C ARG A 7 1.09 -24.13 -17.27
N THR A 8 0.19 -23.15 -17.29
CA THR A 8 0.25 -21.93 -18.15
C THR A 8 -0.54 -20.78 -17.52
N THR A 9 -0.14 -19.52 -17.75
CA THR A 9 -0.71 -18.32 -17.06
C THR A 9 -1.61 -17.43 -17.95
N MET A 10 -2.51 -16.70 -17.27
CA MET A 10 -3.64 -15.85 -17.69
C MET A 10 -4.96 -16.60 -17.95
N ALA A 11 -6.09 -16.03 -17.46
CA ALA A 11 -7.39 -16.65 -17.12
C ALA A 11 -7.51 -17.29 -15.71
N SER A 12 -6.40 -17.72 -15.10
CA SER A 12 -6.41 -18.41 -13.80
C SER A 12 -6.87 -17.56 -12.61
N TYR A 13 -6.62 -16.25 -12.62
CA TYR A 13 -7.04 -15.36 -11.53
C TYR A 13 -8.55 -15.15 -11.48
N LEU A 14 -9.22 -14.98 -12.62
CA LEU A 14 -10.68 -14.82 -12.67
C LEU A 14 -11.40 -16.11 -12.30
N GLN A 15 -10.84 -17.26 -12.68
CA GLN A 15 -11.39 -18.57 -12.33
C GLN A 15 -11.22 -18.90 -10.84
N ALA A 16 -10.11 -18.50 -10.23
CA ALA A 16 -9.90 -18.61 -8.78
C ALA A 16 -10.87 -17.71 -7.99
N PHE A 17 -11.16 -16.50 -8.50
CA PHE A 17 -12.11 -15.59 -7.89
C PHE A 17 -13.56 -16.09 -8.00
N ALA A 18 -13.95 -16.59 -9.18
CA ALA A 18 -15.26 -17.20 -9.40
C ALA A 18 -15.48 -18.41 -8.47
N SER A 19 -14.51 -19.32 -8.40
CA SER A 19 -14.58 -20.50 -7.52
C SER A 19 -14.67 -20.14 -6.03
N ALA A 20 -14.02 -19.03 -5.62
CA ALA A 20 -14.05 -18.54 -4.24
C ALA A 20 -15.39 -17.86 -3.86
N LEU A 21 -16.14 -17.37 -4.85
CA LEU A 21 -17.51 -16.85 -4.69
C LEU A 21 -18.52 -18.01 -4.61
N GLU A 22 -18.40 -19.01 -5.48
CA GLU A 22 -19.25 -20.22 -5.43
C GLU A 22 -19.10 -20.98 -4.12
N ALA A 23 -17.87 -21.13 -3.62
CA ALA A 23 -17.60 -21.77 -2.33
C ALA A 23 -18.23 -21.03 -1.13
N ARG A 24 -18.65 -19.77 -1.32
CA ARG A 24 -19.37 -18.95 -0.34
C ARG A 24 -20.87 -18.88 -0.62
N GLY A 25 -21.37 -19.64 -1.59
CA GLY A 25 -22.77 -19.66 -2.01
C GLY A 25 -23.20 -18.39 -2.78
N ILE A 26 -22.23 -17.63 -3.30
CA ILE A 26 -22.48 -16.41 -4.06
C ILE A 26 -22.36 -16.75 -5.54
N ASP A 27 -23.39 -16.45 -6.33
CA ASP A 27 -23.36 -16.61 -7.78
C ASP A 27 -22.32 -15.65 -8.37
N PRO A 28 -21.22 -16.15 -8.95
CA PRO A 28 -20.19 -15.29 -9.53
C PRO A 28 -20.74 -14.49 -10.71
N GLN A 29 -21.64 -15.08 -11.51
CA GLN A 29 -22.19 -14.45 -12.70
C GLN A 29 -22.84 -13.12 -12.37
N SER A 30 -23.67 -13.07 -11.32
CA SER A 30 -24.29 -11.83 -10.87
C SER A 30 -23.29 -10.78 -10.38
N VAL A 31 -22.24 -11.21 -9.68
CA VAL A 31 -21.20 -10.30 -9.14
C VAL A 31 -20.38 -9.68 -10.26
N PHE A 32 -20.07 -10.47 -11.29
CA PHE A 32 -19.31 -9.99 -12.44
C PHE A 32 -20.16 -9.13 -13.37
N ASP A 33 -21.44 -9.46 -13.57
CA ASP A 33 -22.36 -8.65 -14.37
C ASP A 33 -22.64 -7.28 -13.71
N GLU A 34 -22.76 -7.22 -12.38
CA GLU A 34 -22.89 -5.96 -11.62
C GLU A 34 -21.62 -5.09 -11.71
N ALA A 35 -20.45 -5.74 -11.84
CA ALA A 35 -19.17 -5.08 -12.09
C ALA A 35 -18.95 -4.72 -13.58
N GLY A 36 -19.90 -5.04 -14.47
CA GLY A 36 -19.78 -4.81 -15.92
C GLY A 36 -18.79 -5.74 -16.64
N ILE A 37 -18.46 -6.88 -16.02
CA ILE A 37 -17.50 -7.87 -16.51
C ILE A 37 -18.27 -9.04 -17.15
N SER A 38 -18.26 -9.15 -18.47
CA SER A 38 -18.95 -10.24 -19.17
C SER A 38 -18.16 -11.56 -19.10
N ILE A 39 -18.66 -12.54 -18.33
CA ILE A 39 -18.12 -13.92 -18.30
C ILE A 39 -18.32 -14.65 -19.62
N GLY A 40 -19.35 -14.30 -20.39
CA GLY A 40 -19.71 -14.99 -21.64
C GLY A 40 -18.66 -14.95 -22.75
N ALA A 41 -17.65 -14.07 -22.64
CA ALA A 41 -16.52 -14.00 -23.58
C ALA A 41 -15.40 -15.02 -23.29
N THR A 42 -15.61 -15.98 -22.38
CA THR A 42 -14.67 -17.06 -22.05
C THR A 42 -14.52 -18.14 -23.12
N SER A 43 -15.06 -17.94 -24.32
CA SER A 43 -15.04 -18.93 -25.41
C SER A 43 -13.82 -18.88 -26.34
N ASP A 44 -12.87 -17.95 -26.19
CA ASP A 44 -11.47 -18.18 -26.63
C ASP A 44 -10.43 -17.63 -25.62
N PRO A 45 -10.09 -18.44 -24.61
CA PRO A 45 -9.07 -18.17 -23.60
C PRO A 45 -7.64 -18.63 -24.02
N LEU A 46 -7.32 -18.70 -25.32
CA LEU A 46 -6.15 -19.46 -25.83
C LEU A 46 -5.06 -18.67 -26.56
N LYS A 47 -4.64 -17.50 -26.09
CA LYS A 47 -3.21 -17.15 -26.25
C LYS A 47 -2.45 -17.30 -24.96
N ARG A 48 -2.11 -18.57 -24.73
CA ARG A 48 -1.22 -19.06 -23.70
C ARG A 48 0.20 -19.00 -24.25
N ILE A 49 1.08 -18.29 -23.55
CA ILE A 49 2.51 -18.55 -23.65
C ILE A 49 2.75 -19.76 -22.74
N SER A 50 3.42 -20.80 -23.24
CA SER A 50 3.64 -21.99 -22.41
C SER A 50 4.46 -21.59 -21.17
N GLU A 51 4.30 -22.21 -19.99
CA GLU A 51 5.25 -21.98 -18.88
C GLU A 51 6.68 -22.29 -19.30
N THR A 52 6.85 -23.19 -20.25
CA THR A 52 8.12 -23.52 -20.91
C THR A 52 8.68 -22.39 -21.78
N GLU A 53 7.88 -21.38 -22.17
CA GLU A 53 8.29 -20.24 -22.98
C GLU A 53 8.62 -18.97 -22.16
N ILE A 54 8.16 -18.87 -20.91
CA ILE A 54 8.56 -17.84 -19.92
C ILE A 54 9.05 -18.53 -18.65
N SER A 55 9.93 -19.52 -18.83
CA SER A 55 10.59 -20.13 -17.67
C SER A 55 11.67 -19.19 -17.17
N PRO A 56 11.60 -18.73 -15.90
CA PRO A 56 12.74 -18.06 -15.30
C PRO A 56 13.95 -19.00 -15.32
N LEU A 57 15.12 -18.48 -15.66
CA LEU A 57 16.39 -19.23 -15.63
C LEU A 57 16.79 -19.53 -14.19
N TRP A 58 16.51 -18.59 -13.28
CA TRP A 58 16.66 -18.73 -11.84
C TRP A 58 15.95 -17.59 -11.11
N ILE A 59 15.71 -17.79 -9.82
CA ILE A 59 15.13 -16.81 -8.91
C ILE A 59 16.03 -16.65 -7.68
N GLU A 60 16.23 -15.43 -7.23
CA GLU A 60 16.81 -15.09 -5.93
C GLU A 60 15.73 -14.47 -5.07
N LEU A 61 15.64 -14.91 -3.82
CA LEU A 61 14.70 -14.39 -2.83
C LEU A 61 15.49 -13.89 -1.63
N SER A 62 15.14 -12.69 -1.18
CA SER A 62 15.66 -12.04 0.02
C SER A 62 15.19 -12.70 1.32
N ARG A 63 14.15 -13.54 1.24
CA ARG A 63 13.65 -14.31 2.37
C ARG A 63 14.55 -15.49 2.70
N THR A 64 14.53 -15.85 3.97
CA THR A 64 15.19 -17.06 4.45
C THR A 64 14.49 -18.31 3.95
N LEU A 65 15.29 -19.34 3.69
CA LEU A 65 14.81 -20.68 3.35
C LEU A 65 13.80 -21.16 4.41
N PRO A 66 12.55 -21.49 4.02
CA PRO A 66 11.56 -22.00 4.96
C PRO A 66 11.98 -23.35 5.57
N GLU A 67 11.55 -23.63 6.80
CA GLU A 67 11.83 -24.91 7.49
C GLU A 67 11.34 -26.14 6.71
N GLY A 68 10.27 -25.98 5.92
CA GLY A 68 9.77 -27.01 4.99
C GLY A 68 10.64 -27.25 3.74
N GLY A 69 11.79 -26.56 3.63
CA GLY A 69 12.73 -26.66 2.53
C GLY A 69 12.30 -25.93 1.25
N ALA A 70 13.18 -25.94 0.25
CA ALA A 70 12.98 -25.22 -1.01
C ALA A 70 12.03 -25.94 -1.98
N ARG A 71 11.67 -27.20 -1.72
CA ARG A 71 11.01 -28.07 -2.71
C ARG A 71 9.70 -27.51 -3.26
N PRO A 72 8.77 -26.94 -2.44
CA PRO A 72 7.55 -26.32 -2.96
C PRO A 72 7.82 -25.16 -3.93
N TYR A 73 8.92 -24.42 -3.75
CA TYR A 73 9.30 -23.31 -4.61
C TYR A 73 9.89 -23.80 -5.93
N LEU A 74 10.74 -24.83 -5.88
CA LEU A 74 11.29 -25.46 -7.09
C LEU A 74 10.16 -26.08 -7.94
N ASP A 75 9.19 -26.75 -7.31
CA ASP A 75 8.04 -27.37 -7.99
C ASP A 75 7.01 -26.35 -8.51
N TYR A 76 6.99 -25.16 -7.92
CA TYR A 76 6.12 -24.07 -8.36
C TYR A 76 6.73 -23.27 -9.50
N PHE A 77 7.97 -22.82 -9.35
CA PHE A 77 8.66 -21.96 -10.32
C PHE A 77 9.33 -22.72 -11.46
N ASN A 78 9.52 -24.04 -11.29
CA ASN A 78 10.17 -24.91 -12.27
C ASN A 78 11.58 -24.41 -12.68
N CYS A 79 12.29 -23.76 -11.76
CA CYS A 79 13.63 -23.25 -11.94
C CYS A 79 14.42 -23.32 -10.61
N PRO A 80 15.76 -23.16 -10.65
CA PRO A 80 16.55 -22.96 -9.43
C PRO A 80 16.08 -21.72 -8.65
N VAL A 81 15.90 -21.88 -7.35
CA VAL A 81 15.55 -20.79 -6.41
C VAL A 81 16.62 -20.70 -5.33
N ARG A 82 17.19 -19.51 -5.14
CA ARG A 82 18.15 -19.18 -4.08
C ARG A 82 17.46 -18.32 -3.02
N PHE A 83 17.80 -18.59 -1.77
CA PHE A 83 17.25 -17.90 -0.60
C PHE A 83 18.38 -17.09 0.06
N ASP A 84 18.00 -16.24 1.02
CA ASP A 84 18.93 -15.43 1.82
C ASP A 84 19.80 -14.50 0.96
N CYS A 85 19.25 -14.01 -0.16
CA CYS A 85 19.90 -13.02 -1.01
C CYS A 85 19.65 -11.59 -0.50
N ALA A 86 20.40 -10.60 -1.02
CA ALA A 86 20.17 -9.20 -0.62
C ALA A 86 18.84 -8.64 -1.15
N GLU A 87 18.35 -9.15 -2.27
CA GLU A 87 17.18 -8.64 -3.00
C GLU A 87 16.42 -9.80 -3.68
N ASP A 88 15.14 -9.57 -3.98
CA ASP A 88 14.34 -10.48 -4.80
C ASP A 88 14.64 -10.22 -6.30
N ARG A 89 15.09 -11.26 -7.03
CA ARG A 89 15.45 -11.15 -8.45
C ARG A 89 14.91 -12.33 -9.25
N ILE A 90 14.51 -12.06 -10.49
CA ILE A 90 14.09 -13.07 -11.46
C ILE A 90 14.95 -12.88 -12.71
N ALA A 91 15.62 -13.94 -13.15
CA ALA A 91 16.36 -13.93 -14.40
C ALA A 91 15.60 -14.70 -15.47
N MET A 92 15.59 -14.18 -16.68
CA MET A 92 14.99 -14.80 -17.87
C MET A 92 15.86 -14.51 -19.08
N ASP A 93 15.74 -15.33 -20.12
CA ASP A 93 16.44 -15.09 -21.38
C ASP A 93 15.93 -13.77 -22.01
N SER A 94 16.85 -12.89 -22.40
CA SER A 94 16.48 -11.57 -22.93
C SER A 94 15.67 -11.67 -24.22
N SER A 95 15.85 -12.73 -25.01
CA SER A 95 15.06 -12.96 -26.22
C SER A 95 13.57 -13.12 -25.94
N VAL A 96 13.18 -13.53 -24.73
CA VAL A 96 11.77 -13.60 -24.30
C VAL A 96 11.16 -12.19 -24.19
N MET A 97 11.93 -11.19 -23.76
CA MET A 97 11.47 -9.81 -23.65
C MET A 97 11.23 -9.17 -25.03
N ASP A 98 12.01 -9.56 -26.03
CA ASP A 98 11.88 -9.05 -27.40
C ASP A 98 10.77 -9.74 -28.20
N ARG A 99 10.15 -10.79 -27.66
CA ARG A 99 9.08 -11.52 -28.33
C ARG A 99 7.78 -10.71 -28.34
N LYS A 100 7.43 -10.27 -29.54
CA LYS A 100 6.11 -10.46 -30.18
C LYS A 100 4.99 -11.04 -29.30
N LEU A 101 4.35 -10.25 -28.42
CA LEU A 101 3.12 -10.72 -27.76
C LEU A 101 2.10 -11.08 -28.83
N SER A 102 1.63 -12.29 -28.71
CA SER A 102 1.00 -12.94 -29.85
C SER A 102 -0.45 -12.46 -30.01
N GLY A 103 -1.07 -11.88 -28.98
CA GLY A 103 -2.35 -11.15 -29.00
C GLY A 103 -2.19 -9.64 -28.88
N ALA A 104 -1.03 -9.08 -29.22
CA ALA A 104 -0.78 -7.64 -29.07
C ALA A 104 -1.78 -6.81 -29.89
N ASN A 105 -2.40 -5.84 -29.22
CA ASN A 105 -3.21 -4.80 -29.84
C ASN A 105 -2.61 -3.44 -29.43
N PRO A 106 -1.95 -2.72 -30.35
CA PRO A 106 -1.29 -1.45 -30.05
C PRO A 106 -2.25 -0.38 -29.50
N ASP A 107 -3.48 -0.32 -30.00
CA ASP A 107 -4.45 0.69 -29.60
C ASP A 107 -4.93 0.45 -28.16
N MET A 108 -5.17 -0.81 -27.79
CA MET A 108 -5.49 -1.17 -26.41
C MET A 108 -4.29 -0.99 -25.47
N ALA A 109 -3.07 -1.27 -25.93
CA ALA A 109 -1.87 -1.04 -25.14
C ALA A 109 -1.71 0.46 -24.81
N GLN A 110 -1.90 1.33 -25.80
CA GLN A 110 -1.85 2.78 -25.61
C GLN A 110 -2.93 3.27 -24.63
N HIS A 111 -4.17 2.79 -24.76
CA HIS A 111 -5.23 3.16 -23.84
C HIS A 111 -4.95 2.69 -22.40
N ASN A 112 -4.40 1.48 -22.23
CA ASN A 112 -4.00 0.97 -20.92
C ASN A 112 -2.83 1.76 -20.33
N ASP A 113 -1.87 2.21 -21.15
CA ASP A 113 -0.77 3.06 -20.69
C ASP A 113 -1.31 4.38 -20.12
N GLU A 114 -2.29 4.99 -20.76
CA GLU A 114 -2.95 6.22 -20.28
C GLU A 114 -3.63 6.00 -18.91
N ILE A 115 -4.37 4.89 -18.75
CA ILE A 115 -5.00 4.51 -17.48
C ILE A 115 -3.95 4.25 -16.39
N VAL A 116 -2.87 3.55 -16.72
CA VAL A 116 -1.78 3.24 -15.78
C VAL A 116 -1.09 4.52 -15.33
N VAL A 117 -0.82 5.46 -16.24
CA VAL A 117 -0.23 6.76 -15.90
C VAL A 117 -1.14 7.53 -14.94
N GLU A 118 -2.45 7.56 -15.20
CA GLU A 118 -3.40 8.23 -14.32
C GLU A 118 -3.49 7.54 -12.94
N TYR A 119 -3.54 6.21 -12.91
CA TYR A 119 -3.58 5.43 -11.67
C TYR A 119 -2.29 5.61 -10.85
N LEU A 120 -1.12 5.57 -11.49
CA LEU A 120 0.17 5.83 -10.85
C LEU A 120 0.24 7.27 -10.32
N ALA A 121 -0.29 8.24 -11.06
CA ALA A 121 -0.39 9.61 -10.60
C ALA A 121 -1.28 9.70 -9.35
N GLN A 122 -2.42 9.01 -9.30
CA GLN A 122 -3.30 8.94 -8.12
C GLN A 122 -2.68 8.19 -6.94
N MET A 123 -1.88 7.15 -7.20
CA MET A 123 -1.11 6.43 -6.18
C MET A 123 0.00 7.28 -5.60
N ASP A 124 0.86 7.90 -6.42
CA ASP A 124 1.95 8.79 -5.98
C ASP A 124 1.39 9.97 -5.17
N ARG A 125 0.21 10.42 -5.58
CA ARG A 125 -0.62 11.37 -4.87
C ARG A 125 -0.96 10.91 -3.44
N ARG A 126 -1.64 9.77 -3.25
CA ARG A 126 -1.95 9.27 -1.89
C ARG A 126 -0.70 8.83 -1.13
N ASP A 127 0.33 8.40 -1.83
CA ASP A 127 1.59 7.94 -1.25
C ASP A 127 2.43 9.10 -0.70
N ILE A 128 2.52 10.25 -1.37
CA ILE A 128 3.32 11.37 -0.87
C ILE A 128 2.81 11.87 0.50
N VAL A 129 1.49 12.05 0.65
CA VAL A 129 0.90 12.50 1.93
C VAL A 129 1.14 11.44 3.02
N ASN A 130 0.97 10.16 2.71
CA ASN A 130 1.18 9.08 3.67
C ASN A 130 2.66 8.86 4.02
N ARG A 131 3.59 9.05 3.09
CA ARG A 131 5.03 9.03 3.34
C ARG A 131 5.45 10.18 4.26
N VAL A 132 4.99 11.40 3.97
CA VAL A 132 5.22 12.55 4.85
C VAL A 132 4.66 12.29 6.25
N ARG A 133 3.42 11.77 6.35
CA ARG A 133 2.81 11.38 7.64
C ARG A 133 3.65 10.34 8.40
N ARG A 134 4.15 9.30 7.73
CA ARG A 134 5.00 8.27 8.34
C ARG A 134 6.27 8.87 8.96
N HIS A 135 6.96 9.74 8.23
CA HIS A 135 8.14 10.42 8.75
C HIS A 135 7.81 11.38 9.89
N ILE A 136 6.70 12.12 9.79
CA ILE A 136 6.21 12.98 10.88
C ILE A 136 6.01 12.17 12.17
N ILE A 137 5.36 11.01 12.09
CA ILE A 137 5.13 10.15 13.26
C ILE A 137 6.45 9.66 13.86
N ALA A 138 7.37 9.20 13.01
CA ALA A 138 8.67 8.69 13.46
C ALA A 138 9.52 9.74 14.17
N ASP A 139 9.41 11.00 13.75
CA ASP A 139 10.27 12.09 14.24
C ASP A 139 9.56 13.03 15.23
N LEU A 140 8.28 12.80 15.53
CA LEU A 140 7.44 13.74 16.29
C LEU A 140 8.06 14.11 17.64
N ALA A 141 8.55 13.10 18.38
CA ALA A 141 9.17 13.25 19.69
C ALA A 141 10.56 13.91 19.63
N SER A 142 11.19 13.98 18.45
CA SER A 142 12.50 14.64 18.29
C SER A 142 12.41 16.17 18.28
N GLY A 143 11.20 16.73 18.17
CA GLY A 143 10.95 18.18 18.22
C GLY A 143 11.47 19.00 17.03
N THR A 144 12.11 18.36 16.04
CA THR A 144 12.78 19.05 14.90
C THR A 144 12.17 18.66 13.56
N LEU A 145 10.89 19.02 13.37
CA LEU A 145 10.19 18.83 12.10
C LEU A 145 10.16 20.12 11.29
N THR A 146 10.94 20.18 10.23
CA THR A 146 10.96 21.30 9.28
C THR A 146 10.61 20.83 7.87
N LYS A 147 10.03 21.72 7.06
CA LYS A 147 9.76 21.44 5.64
C LYS A 147 11.03 21.07 4.88
N GLN A 148 12.16 21.72 5.20
CA GLN A 148 13.46 21.42 4.59
C GLN A 148 13.91 20.00 4.94
N GLY A 149 13.96 19.67 6.24
CA GLY A 149 14.36 18.34 6.68
C GLY A 149 13.44 17.23 6.16
N MET A 150 12.14 17.51 6.01
CA MET A 150 11.21 16.57 5.37
C MET A 150 11.52 16.39 3.88
N ALA A 151 11.84 17.47 3.15
CA ALA A 151 12.20 17.37 1.74
C ALA A 151 13.49 16.55 1.55
N ASP A 152 14.48 16.74 2.42
CA ASP A 152 15.73 15.99 2.42
C ASP A 152 15.49 14.49 2.69
N LYS A 153 14.66 14.15 3.69
CA LYS A 153 14.24 12.75 3.97
C LYS A 153 13.48 12.11 2.82
N MET A 154 12.79 12.92 2.03
CA MET A 154 12.00 12.49 0.89
C MET A 154 12.81 12.49 -0.42
N HIS A 155 14.11 12.79 -0.37
CA HIS A 155 15.03 12.88 -1.50
C HIS A 155 14.53 13.83 -2.61
N MET A 156 14.00 14.99 -2.23
CA MET A 156 13.48 15.99 -3.17
C MET A 156 13.69 17.42 -2.69
N SER A 157 13.51 18.39 -3.59
CA SER A 157 13.57 19.81 -3.19
C SER A 157 12.31 20.24 -2.43
N PRO A 158 12.40 21.26 -1.54
CA PRO A 158 11.22 21.79 -0.81
C PRO A 158 10.12 22.32 -1.73
N ARG A 159 10.50 22.82 -2.92
CA ARG A 159 9.55 23.28 -3.95
C ARG A 159 8.78 22.09 -4.53
N ASN A 160 9.47 20.98 -4.84
CA ASN A 160 8.83 19.77 -5.35
C ASN A 160 7.88 19.17 -4.29
N LEU A 161 8.33 19.06 -3.04
CA LEU A 161 7.47 18.62 -1.93
C LEU A 161 6.21 19.48 -1.79
N GLN A 162 6.36 20.81 -1.87
CA GLN A 162 5.22 21.72 -1.80
C GLN A 162 4.26 21.55 -2.98
N LEU A 163 4.77 21.41 -4.21
CA LEU A 163 3.93 21.19 -5.39
C LEU A 163 3.17 19.87 -5.30
N LYS A 164 3.86 18.79 -4.88
CA LYS A 164 3.23 17.48 -4.70
C LYS A 164 2.17 17.50 -3.60
N LEU A 165 2.40 18.17 -2.47
CA LEU A 165 1.38 18.32 -1.42
C LEU A 165 0.22 19.23 -1.86
N ALA A 166 0.49 20.30 -2.60
CA ALA A 166 -0.56 21.18 -3.11
C ALA A 166 -1.51 20.46 -4.08
N ALA A 167 -1.02 19.46 -4.83
CA ALA A 167 -1.88 18.58 -5.64
C ALA A 167 -2.84 17.70 -4.81
N HIS A 168 -2.70 17.71 -3.48
CA HIS A 168 -3.56 17.06 -2.49
C HIS A 168 -4.42 18.03 -1.68
N ASP A 169 -4.45 19.30 -2.07
CA ASP A 169 -5.11 20.35 -1.28
C ASP A 169 -4.60 20.39 0.17
N THR A 170 -3.31 20.05 0.37
CA THR A 170 -2.66 20.06 1.68
C THR A 170 -1.30 20.74 1.62
N THR A 171 -0.81 21.16 2.78
CA THR A 171 0.58 21.57 2.96
C THR A 171 1.31 20.64 3.92
N PHE A 172 2.62 20.84 4.05
CA PHE A 172 3.39 20.17 5.10
C PHE A 172 2.85 20.50 6.49
N GLN A 173 2.48 21.76 6.73
CA GLN A 173 1.95 22.20 8.02
C GLN A 173 0.58 21.57 8.30
N ASP A 174 -0.30 21.47 7.30
CA ASP A 174 -1.60 20.82 7.45
C ASP A 174 -1.45 19.32 7.72
N THR A 175 -0.49 18.67 7.06
CA THR A 175 -0.19 17.24 7.29
C THR A 175 0.37 17.03 8.70
N LEU A 176 1.22 17.94 9.18
CA LEU A 176 1.76 17.91 10.54
C LEU A 176 0.67 18.14 11.59
N ASP A 177 -0.15 19.18 11.43
CA ASP A 177 -1.21 19.53 12.37
C ASP A 177 -2.28 18.44 12.43
N SER A 178 -2.72 17.91 11.28
CA SER A 178 -3.69 16.80 11.24
C SER A 178 -3.15 15.52 11.88
N THR A 179 -1.86 15.21 11.66
CA THR A 179 -1.21 14.06 12.30
C THR A 179 -1.13 14.24 13.82
N ARG A 180 -0.72 15.43 14.29
CA ARG A 180 -0.70 15.75 15.72
C ARG A 180 -2.09 15.70 16.34
N GLN A 181 -3.11 16.23 15.67
CA GLN A 181 -4.50 16.20 16.13
C GLN A 181 -5.00 14.77 16.33
N ASN A 182 -4.79 13.90 15.34
CA ASN A 182 -5.21 12.50 15.40
C ASN A 182 -4.51 11.74 16.55
N LEU A 183 -3.20 11.93 16.72
CA LEU A 183 -2.46 11.30 17.81
C LEU A 183 -2.85 11.86 19.19
N ALA A 184 -3.09 13.17 19.29
CA ALA A 184 -3.47 13.82 20.54
C ALA A 184 -4.76 13.26 21.12
N ALA A 185 -5.79 13.11 20.28
CA ALA A 185 -7.05 12.50 20.69
C ALA A 185 -6.83 11.07 21.23
N GLY A 186 -6.10 10.24 20.48
CA GLY A 186 -5.78 8.87 20.88
C GLY A 186 -4.99 8.78 22.20
N TYR A 187 -4.00 9.65 22.41
CA TYR A 187 -3.23 9.66 23.66
C TYR A 187 -4.04 10.15 24.86
N ILE A 188 -4.93 11.12 24.66
CA ILE A 188 -5.77 11.63 25.76
C ILE A 188 -6.80 10.59 26.20
N GLU A 189 -7.37 9.84 25.25
CA GLU A 189 -8.35 8.79 25.51
C GLU A 189 -7.71 7.53 26.12
N LYS A 190 -6.59 7.07 25.56
CA LYS A 190 -6.05 5.73 25.87
C LYS A 190 -4.97 5.69 26.94
N SER A 191 -4.56 6.84 27.48
CA SER A 191 -3.42 6.90 28.39
C SER A 191 -3.66 7.75 29.63
N HIS A 192 -3.04 7.31 30.73
CA HIS A 192 -2.94 8.08 31.96
C HIS A 192 -1.80 9.12 31.93
N LEU A 193 -1.18 9.34 30.77
CA LEU A 193 -0.05 10.26 30.63
C LEU A 193 -0.46 11.68 31.02
N ALA A 194 0.49 12.42 31.60
CA ALA A 194 0.29 13.82 31.89
C ALA A 194 0.14 14.62 30.58
N ILE A 195 -0.69 15.68 30.61
CA ILE A 195 -0.89 16.55 29.43
C ILE A 195 0.43 17.16 28.95
N THR A 196 1.36 17.40 29.87
CA THR A 196 2.72 17.85 29.59
C THR A 196 3.53 16.80 28.82
N GLU A 197 3.47 15.53 29.21
CA GLU A 197 4.15 14.43 28.50
C GLU A 197 3.58 14.23 27.10
N ILE A 198 2.25 14.30 26.96
CA ILE A 198 1.58 14.23 25.66
C ILE A 198 2.04 15.37 24.75
N ALA A 199 2.20 16.59 25.29
CA ALA A 199 2.71 17.73 24.51
C ALA A 199 4.10 17.43 23.93
N TYR A 200 5.02 16.89 24.73
CA TYR A 200 6.37 16.55 24.27
C TYR A 200 6.39 15.39 23.28
N LEU A 201 5.58 14.34 23.50
CA LEU A 201 5.43 13.23 22.54
C LEU A 201 4.93 13.71 21.17
N LEU A 202 4.10 14.77 21.17
CA LEU A 202 3.59 15.40 19.96
C LEU A 202 4.54 16.44 19.34
N GLY A 203 5.73 16.61 19.93
CA GLY A 203 6.76 17.52 19.44
C GLY A 203 6.45 18.99 19.68
N PHE A 204 5.66 19.33 20.70
CA PHE A 204 5.50 20.71 21.16
C PHE A 204 6.65 21.07 22.12
N SER A 205 7.09 22.34 22.07
CA SER A 205 8.10 22.88 22.98
C SER A 205 7.64 22.93 24.44
N ASP A 206 6.34 23.07 24.64
CA ASP A 206 5.72 23.20 25.96
C ASP A 206 4.21 22.87 25.89
N ALA A 207 3.64 22.62 27.07
CA ALA A 207 2.24 22.27 27.22
C ALA A 207 1.26 23.41 26.89
N SER A 208 1.70 24.67 26.96
CA SER A 208 0.85 25.83 26.64
C SER A 208 0.59 25.91 25.14
N ASN A 209 1.61 25.65 24.32
CA ASN A 209 1.48 25.54 22.87
C ASN A 209 0.58 24.38 22.46
N PHE A 210 0.77 23.21 23.07
CA PHE A 210 -0.11 22.06 22.85
C PHE A 210 -1.57 22.38 23.23
N THR A 211 -1.81 22.97 24.40
CA THR A 211 -3.15 23.29 24.87
C THR A 211 -3.89 24.25 23.95
N ARG A 212 -3.19 25.26 23.42
CA ARG A 212 -3.74 26.20 22.43
C ARG A 212 -4.09 25.50 21.12
N ALA A 213 -3.18 24.66 20.60
CA ALA A 213 -3.42 23.89 19.39
C ALA A 213 -4.59 22.92 19.55
N PHE A 214 -4.63 22.16 20.65
CA PHE A 214 -5.69 21.22 20.94
C PHE A 214 -7.06 21.89 21.06
N ARG A 215 -7.14 23.04 21.74
CA ARG A 215 -8.38 23.81 21.85
C ARG A 215 -8.85 24.35 20.51
N ARG A 216 -7.92 24.77 19.64
CA ARG A 216 -8.24 25.16 18.26
C ARG A 216 -8.83 24.00 17.45
N TRP A 217 -8.32 22.79 17.66
CA TRP A 217 -8.76 21.58 16.95
C TRP A 217 -10.07 20.97 17.46
N HIS A 218 -10.28 20.99 18.78
CA HIS A 218 -11.38 20.26 19.44
C HIS A 218 -12.35 21.16 20.22
N GLY A 219 -12.16 22.48 20.22
CA GLY A 219 -13.01 23.46 20.93
C GLY A 219 -12.80 23.55 22.44
N VAL A 220 -12.34 22.46 23.08
CA VAL A 220 -12.13 22.34 24.53
C VAL A 220 -10.66 22.10 24.89
N SER A 221 -10.31 22.27 26.17
CA SER A 221 -8.96 21.97 26.65
C SER A 221 -8.68 20.45 26.69
N PRO A 222 -7.42 20.00 26.55
CA PRO A 222 -7.06 18.58 26.67
C PRO A 222 -7.58 17.91 27.96
N ARG A 223 -7.51 18.64 29.09
CA ARG A 223 -7.96 18.15 30.40
C ARG A 223 -9.48 17.99 30.45
N GLN A 224 -10.22 18.95 29.89
CA GLN A 224 -11.67 18.86 29.79
C GLN A 224 -12.09 17.72 28.87
N TYR A 225 -11.45 17.60 27.71
CA TYR A 225 -11.68 16.49 26.76
C TYR A 225 -11.52 15.12 27.42
N ARG A 226 -10.47 14.95 28.25
CA ARG A 226 -10.24 13.72 29.01
C ARG A 226 -11.39 13.40 29.97
N VAL A 227 -11.87 14.41 30.72
CA VAL A 227 -12.95 14.22 31.70
C VAL A 227 -14.24 13.85 31.00
N GLU A 228 -14.61 14.55 29.94
CA GLU A 228 -15.84 14.29 29.17
C GLU A 228 -15.87 12.87 28.59
N ARG A 229 -14.73 12.36 28.11
CA ARG A 229 -14.61 10.99 27.59
C ARG A 229 -14.65 9.92 28.67
N ASN A 230 -13.98 10.15 29.81
CA ASN A 230 -14.00 9.20 30.93
C ASN A 230 -15.39 9.08 31.58
N ILE A 231 -16.17 10.18 31.58
CA ILE A 231 -17.56 10.16 32.07
C ILE A 231 -18.46 9.35 31.12
N GLY A 232 -18.26 9.49 29.80
CA GLY A 232 -18.99 8.70 28.79
C GLY A 232 -18.75 7.19 28.91
N GLU A 233 -17.51 6.75 29.14
CA GLU A 233 -17.18 5.32 29.30
C GLU A 233 -17.69 4.72 30.61
N SER A 234 -17.81 5.52 31.68
CA SER A 234 -18.34 5.04 32.98
C SER A 234 -19.86 4.90 33.01
N GLN A 235 -20.59 5.50 32.08
CA GLN A 235 -22.05 5.37 31.96
C GLN A 235 -22.48 4.20 31.05
N LEU A 236 -21.54 3.58 30.35
CA LEU A 236 -21.74 2.44 29.45
C LEU A 236 -21.35 1.08 30.08
N ARG A 237 -20.94 1.07 31.35
CA ARG A 237 -20.68 -0.12 32.17
C ARG A 237 -21.72 -0.24 33.27
#